data_AF-A0A3B3RB56-F1
#
_entry.id   AF-A0A3B3RB56-F1
#
_cell.length_a   1.000
_cell.length_b   1.000
_cell.length_c   1.000
_cell.angle_alpha   90.00
_cell.angle_beta   90.00
_cell.angle_gamma   90.00
#
_symmetry.space_group_name_H-M   'P 1'
#
loop_
_entity.id
_entity.type
_entity.pdbx_description
1 polymer ?
#
loop_
_entity_poly.entity_id
_entity_poly.type
_entity_poly.pdbx_seq_one_letter_code
_entity_poly.pdbx_strand_id
1 'polypeptide(L)'
;MRFLSDWRFIWRWGCDTCVLSRVVYRPAAPRDTAYCRRCQSLNAFNMRPGERLLCCAAPKRASAEPVDVLKVLEFHSSPGGVRKTAGFCENRRASRPDTAYRVAKQAQLSAPTKQLFPGGVFPEDFSILMTIKPKAGIQSFLLSVYNEQGVQQLGVEIGRSPVFLYEDQHGKPAPNNYPLFGNINLADGKWHRVAISVQKKTVTVFVDCKKKVTKPLGRSDRPVVSTNGITVFGTRILDDEVFEVPDLVGLCDKVLISRTAKSKFPHLSSGTPQHQLS
;
A
#
# COMPACT_ATOMS: atom_id res chain seq x y z
N MET A 1 -29.15 12.01 -39.12
CA MET A 1 -28.10 13.00 -38.76
C MET A 1 -27.16 12.38 -37.73
N ARG A 2 -25.85 12.57 -37.90
CA ARG A 2 -24.80 11.94 -37.09
C ARG A 2 -24.85 12.47 -35.65
N PHE A 3 -24.96 11.58 -34.65
CA PHE A 3 -24.62 11.91 -33.28
C PHE A 3 -23.10 11.75 -33.13
N LEU A 4 -22.39 12.87 -33.01
CA LEU A 4 -21.07 12.91 -32.39
C LEU A 4 -21.28 13.39 -30.96
N SER A 5 -21.44 12.47 -30.01
CA SER A 5 -21.17 12.78 -28.60
C SER A 5 -19.69 12.56 -28.36
N ASP A 6 -18.97 13.67 -28.25
CA ASP A 6 -17.56 13.72 -27.89
C ASP A 6 -17.42 13.26 -26.42
N TRP A 7 -16.91 12.05 -26.22
CA TRP A 7 -16.70 11.47 -24.89
C TRP A 7 -15.39 12.01 -24.32
N ARG A 8 -15.46 12.94 -23.37
CA ARG A 8 -14.29 13.34 -22.57
C ARG A 8 -14.32 12.66 -21.20
N PHE A 9 -13.38 11.76 -20.98
CA PHE A 9 -13.06 11.23 -19.65
C PHE A 9 -12.35 12.31 -18.82
N ILE A 10 -12.94 12.73 -17.71
CA ILE A 10 -12.29 13.65 -16.75
C ILE A 10 -11.90 12.86 -15.51
N TRP A 11 -10.61 12.78 -15.21
CA TRP A 11 -10.08 12.21 -13.98
C TRP A 11 -10.32 13.21 -12.83
N ARG A 12 -11.08 12.84 -11.79
CA ARG A 12 -11.20 13.63 -10.56
C ARG A 12 -10.58 12.89 -9.38
N TRP A 13 -9.67 13.59 -8.70
CA TRP A 13 -8.95 13.18 -7.51
C TRP A 13 -9.85 13.35 -6.29
N GLY A 14 -10.00 12.29 -5.49
CA GLY A 14 -10.85 12.29 -4.30
C GLY A 14 -10.15 11.66 -3.11
N CYS A 15 -10.61 12.06 -1.92
CA CYS A 15 -10.05 11.66 -0.65
C CYS A 15 -10.26 10.17 -0.32
N ASP A 16 -11.46 9.70 -0.58
CA ASP A 16 -11.87 8.36 -0.20
C ASP A 16 -11.53 7.31 -1.26
N THR A 17 -11.30 7.72 -2.51
CA THR A 17 -11.14 6.84 -3.67
C THR A 17 -10.58 7.64 -4.86
N CYS A 18 -9.81 7.04 -5.77
CA CYS A 18 -10.02 7.43 -7.18
C CYS A 18 -11.28 6.68 -7.59
N VAL A 19 -12.17 7.25 -8.37
CA VAL A 19 -13.28 6.46 -8.91
C VAL A 19 -13.18 6.64 -10.41
N LEU A 20 -13.36 5.56 -11.17
CA LEU A 20 -13.84 5.73 -12.52
C LEU A 20 -15.31 6.19 -12.41
N SER A 21 -15.54 7.47 -12.15
CA SER A 21 -16.89 7.99 -12.00
C SER A 21 -17.53 8.07 -13.39
N ARG A 22 -18.46 7.16 -13.67
CA ARG A 22 -19.48 7.39 -14.71
C ARG A 22 -20.33 8.56 -14.20
N VAL A 23 -20.27 9.71 -14.86
CA VAL A 23 -21.26 10.77 -14.62
C VAL A 23 -22.58 10.25 -15.19
N VAL A 24 -23.41 9.67 -14.33
CA VAL A 24 -24.82 9.47 -14.66
C VAL A 24 -25.46 10.84 -14.49
N TYR A 25 -25.66 11.56 -15.59
CA TYR A 25 -26.68 12.60 -15.61
C TYR A 25 -28.01 11.87 -15.35
N ARG A 26 -28.70 12.16 -14.25
CA ARG A 26 -30.04 11.61 -13.99
C ARG A 26 -31.03 12.37 -14.89
N PRO A 27 -31.74 11.75 -15.84
CA PRO A 27 -33.10 12.14 -16.08
C PRO A 27 -33.98 11.54 -14.97
N ALA A 28 -35.07 12.22 -14.65
CA ALA A 28 -36.07 11.78 -13.69
C ALA A 28 -36.57 10.36 -14.01
N ALA A 29 -36.84 9.57 -12.97
CA ALA A 29 -37.43 8.24 -13.09
C ALA A 29 -38.82 8.30 -13.74
N PRO A 30 -39.21 7.23 -14.44
CA PRO A 30 -40.42 6.54 -14.03
C PRO A 30 -40.24 5.03 -13.88
N ARG A 31 -41.24 4.44 -13.20
CA ARG A 31 -41.40 3.04 -12.80
C ARG A 31 -41.44 2.10 -14.02
N ASP A 32 -40.78 0.95 -13.92
CA ASP A 32 -41.35 -0.40 -14.10
C ASP A 32 -40.26 -1.45 -14.42
N THR A 33 -40.71 -2.70 -14.31
CA THR A 33 -40.02 -3.97 -14.05
C THR A 33 -39.15 -4.54 -15.18
N ALA A 34 -38.27 -5.47 -14.77
CA ALA A 34 -37.82 -6.70 -15.45
C ALA A 34 -36.36 -6.82 -15.96
N TYR A 35 -35.79 -7.97 -15.54
CA TYR A 35 -34.91 -8.88 -16.29
C TYR A 35 -33.38 -8.73 -16.24
N CYS A 36 -32.72 -9.76 -15.69
CA CYS A 36 -31.33 -10.09 -16.01
C CYS A 36 -31.17 -11.62 -16.08
N ARG A 37 -31.07 -12.19 -17.30
CA ARG A 37 -30.58 -13.55 -17.56
C ARG A 37 -29.14 -13.46 -18.08
N ARG A 38 -28.20 -14.16 -17.44
CA ARG A 38 -27.28 -15.12 -18.09
C ARG A 38 -26.41 -15.86 -17.06
N CYS A 39 -26.69 -17.15 -16.91
CA CYS A 39 -25.70 -18.20 -16.71
C CYS A 39 -26.31 -19.48 -17.28
N GLN A 40 -25.92 -19.84 -18.51
CA GLN A 40 -26.15 -21.16 -19.08
C GLN A 40 -24.79 -21.87 -19.09
N SER A 41 -24.69 -22.97 -18.36
CA SER A 41 -24.25 -24.28 -18.89
C SER A 41 -23.88 -25.17 -17.71
N LEU A 42 -24.72 -26.15 -17.40
CA LEU A 42 -24.35 -27.52 -17.02
C LEU A 42 -25.66 -28.30 -16.90
N ASN A 43 -25.69 -29.47 -17.54
CA ASN A 43 -26.86 -30.30 -17.79
C ASN A 43 -27.56 -30.70 -16.49
N ALA A 44 -28.82 -30.29 -16.34
CA ALA A 44 -29.72 -30.77 -15.30
C ALA A 44 -30.78 -31.66 -15.94
N PHE A 45 -30.46 -32.95 -16.11
CA PHE A 45 -31.45 -33.99 -16.30
C PHE A 45 -31.45 -34.86 -15.04
N ASN A 46 -32.62 -34.95 -14.41
CA ASN A 46 -32.99 -35.79 -13.26
C ASN A 46 -32.52 -35.34 -11.86
N MET A 47 -33.33 -34.52 -11.17
CA MET A 47 -33.40 -34.51 -9.70
C MET A 47 -34.87 -34.54 -9.25
N ARG A 48 -35.16 -35.35 -8.21
CA ARG A 48 -36.49 -35.55 -7.60
C ARG A 48 -36.86 -34.34 -6.71
N PRO A 49 -38.15 -34.10 -6.43
CA PRO A 49 -38.55 -33.00 -5.54
C PRO A 49 -38.13 -33.32 -4.10
N GLY A 50 -37.17 -32.58 -3.53
CA GLY A 50 -36.78 -32.71 -2.12
C GLY A 50 -35.36 -32.31 -1.73
N GLU A 51 -34.42 -32.16 -2.67
CA GLU A 51 -33.01 -31.86 -2.34
C GLU A 51 -32.72 -30.34 -2.39
N ARG A 52 -32.34 -29.77 -1.25
CA ARG A 52 -31.82 -28.39 -1.17
C ARG A 52 -30.42 -28.36 -1.77
N LEU A 53 -30.18 -27.49 -2.75
CA LEU A 53 -28.81 -27.10 -3.13
C LEU A 53 -28.13 -26.46 -1.93
N LEU A 54 -27.19 -27.16 -1.29
CA LEU A 54 -26.12 -26.50 -0.56
C LEU A 54 -25.24 -25.80 -1.60
N CYS A 55 -25.47 -24.51 -1.80
CA CYS A 55 -24.44 -23.66 -2.36
C CYS A 55 -23.24 -23.72 -1.41
N CYS A 56 -22.21 -24.49 -1.76
CA CYS A 56 -20.92 -24.44 -1.08
C CYS A 56 -20.43 -22.98 -1.12
N ALA A 57 -20.62 -22.26 -0.03
CA ALA A 57 -19.93 -21.00 0.20
C ALA A 57 -18.45 -21.35 0.23
N ALA A 58 -17.75 -21.08 -0.88
CA ALA A 58 -16.30 -21.14 -0.88
C ALA A 58 -15.81 -20.29 0.30
N PRO A 59 -14.94 -20.82 1.18
CA PRO A 59 -14.46 -20.05 2.31
C PRO A 59 -13.83 -18.79 1.75
N LYS A 60 -14.34 -17.62 2.16
CA LYS A 60 -13.62 -16.36 1.97
C LYS A 60 -12.25 -16.60 2.59
N ARG A 61 -11.20 -16.77 1.78
CA ARG A 61 -9.83 -16.71 2.27
C ARG A 61 -9.76 -15.39 3.03
N ALA A 62 -9.68 -15.45 4.35
CA ALA A 62 -9.47 -14.27 5.17
C ALA A 62 -8.13 -13.70 4.70
N SER A 63 -8.19 -12.68 3.85
CA SER A 63 -7.01 -11.92 3.48
C SER A 63 -6.49 -11.37 4.79
N ALA A 64 -5.36 -11.88 5.28
CA ALA A 64 -4.72 -11.36 6.47
C ALA A 64 -4.62 -9.84 6.34
N GLU A 65 -5.11 -9.12 7.35
CA GLU A 65 -5.08 -7.66 7.33
C GLU A 65 -3.63 -7.16 7.15
N PRO A 66 -3.41 -6.09 6.38
CA PRO A 66 -2.08 -5.50 6.27
C PRO A 66 -1.55 -5.06 7.64
N VAL A 67 -0.25 -5.24 7.86
CA VAL A 67 0.43 -4.73 9.05
C VAL A 67 0.54 -3.21 8.93
N ASP A 68 0.04 -2.48 9.92
CA ASP A 68 0.20 -1.02 10.02
C ASP A 68 1.49 -0.70 10.79
N VAL A 69 2.52 -0.28 10.06
CA VAL A 69 3.85 -0.01 10.61
C VAL A 69 3.81 1.18 11.57
N LEU A 70 3.04 2.22 11.26
CA LEU A 70 2.93 3.42 12.10
C LEU A 70 2.25 3.09 13.43
N LYS A 71 1.28 2.18 13.41
CA LYS A 71 0.64 1.66 14.62
C LYS A 71 1.61 0.87 15.49
N VAL A 72 2.40 -0.04 14.90
CA VAL A 72 3.38 -0.85 15.65
C VAL A 72 4.49 0.00 16.24
N LEU A 73 4.92 1.05 15.54
CA LEU A 73 5.89 2.04 16.02
C LEU A 73 5.26 3.11 16.94
N GLU A 74 4.03 2.90 17.39
CA GLU A 74 3.31 3.76 18.33
C GLU A 74 3.21 5.24 17.93
N PHE A 75 3.15 5.57 16.64
CA PHE A 75 3.06 6.97 16.20
C PHE A 75 1.86 7.71 16.84
N HIS A 76 0.81 6.99 17.19
CA HIS A 76 -0.35 7.54 17.90
C HIS A 76 0.00 8.14 19.29
N SER A 77 1.07 7.70 19.95
CA SER A 77 1.54 8.27 21.22
C SER A 77 2.42 9.51 21.02
N SER A 78 2.77 9.84 19.76
CA SER A 78 3.67 10.96 19.40
C SER A 78 5.03 10.86 20.12
N PRO A 79 5.80 9.78 19.88
CA PRO A 79 7.12 9.61 20.47
C PRO A 79 8.08 10.75 20.07
N GLY A 80 9.24 10.82 20.73
CA GLY A 80 10.23 11.88 20.50
C GLY A 80 10.53 12.11 19.01
N GLY A 81 10.33 13.34 18.55
CA GLY A 81 10.51 13.71 17.13
C GLY A 81 9.30 13.43 16.22
N VAL A 82 8.18 12.93 16.73
CA VAL A 82 6.93 12.70 15.97
C VAL A 82 5.85 13.68 16.40
N ARG A 83 5.23 14.37 15.43
CA ARG A 83 4.10 15.28 15.68
C ARG A 83 2.91 14.95 14.79
N LYS A 84 1.72 14.84 15.37
CA LYS A 84 0.46 14.69 14.62
C LYS A 84 0.12 15.97 13.83
N THR A 85 -0.46 15.78 12.66
CA THR A 85 -0.95 16.84 11.78
C THR A 85 -2.11 16.31 10.92
N ALA A 86 -2.79 17.20 10.21
CA ALA A 86 -3.74 16.81 9.18
C ALA A 86 -3.03 16.01 8.06
N GLY A 87 -3.66 14.92 7.66
CA GLY A 87 -3.14 13.96 6.70
C GLY A 87 -3.52 14.25 5.26
N PHE A 88 -3.48 13.22 4.44
CA PHE A 88 -3.76 13.31 3.01
C PHE A 88 -5.14 13.90 2.73
N CYS A 89 -6.10 13.58 3.60
CA CYS A 89 -7.48 14.04 3.49
C CYS A 89 -7.88 14.95 4.62
N GLU A 90 -7.72 16.25 4.38
CA GLU A 90 -8.10 17.29 5.33
C GLU A 90 -9.63 17.46 5.40
N ASN A 91 -10.35 17.19 4.31
CA ASN A 91 -11.80 17.38 4.20
C ASN A 91 -12.50 16.09 3.78
N ARG A 92 -13.03 15.33 4.74
CA ARG A 92 -13.90 14.15 4.49
C ARG A 92 -15.36 14.51 4.73
N ARG A 93 -16.28 14.04 3.86
CA ARG A 93 -17.72 14.38 3.94
C ARG A 93 -18.42 13.79 5.16
N ALA A 94 -17.96 12.64 5.64
CA ALA A 94 -18.68 11.83 6.64
C ALA A 94 -17.77 11.28 7.76
N SER A 95 -16.53 11.78 7.87
CA SER A 95 -15.58 11.34 8.89
C SER A 95 -14.56 12.42 9.21
N ARG A 96 -13.77 12.19 10.27
CA ARG A 96 -12.68 13.09 10.65
C ARG A 96 -11.61 13.14 9.55
N PRO A 97 -10.87 14.25 9.44
CA PRO A 97 -9.69 14.32 8.59
C PRO A 97 -8.72 13.17 8.87
N ASP A 98 -7.96 12.77 7.85
CA ASP A 98 -6.89 11.81 8.06
C ASP A 98 -5.86 12.38 9.02
N THR A 99 -5.24 11.49 9.81
CA THR A 99 -4.12 11.85 10.68
C THR A 99 -2.83 11.46 9.96
N ALA A 100 -1.93 12.42 9.82
CA ALA A 100 -0.56 12.17 9.44
C ALA A 100 0.41 12.59 10.55
N TYR A 101 1.66 12.22 10.35
CA TYR A 101 2.72 12.44 11.30
C TYR A 101 3.89 13.12 10.60
N ARG A 102 4.35 14.23 11.18
CA ARG A 102 5.63 14.85 10.84
C ARG A 102 6.71 14.16 11.65
N VAL A 103 7.79 13.75 10.98
CA VAL A 103 8.91 13.05 11.60
C VAL A 103 10.18 13.89 11.50
N ALA A 104 10.75 14.22 12.65
CA ALA A 104 11.99 14.96 12.80
C ALA A 104 13.20 14.05 12.61
N LYS A 105 14.36 14.67 12.33
CA LYS A 105 15.62 13.97 12.03
C LYS A 105 16.08 13.03 13.14
N GLN A 106 15.98 13.51 14.37
CA GLN A 106 16.43 12.84 15.58
C GLN A 106 15.45 11.76 16.08
N ALA A 107 14.35 11.50 15.37
CA ALA A 107 13.37 10.52 15.80
C ALA A 107 13.96 9.11 15.65
N GLN A 108 14.09 8.39 16.76
CA GLN A 108 14.56 7.01 16.79
C GLN A 108 13.35 6.07 16.78
N LEU A 109 12.89 5.75 15.57
CA LEU A 109 11.63 5.02 15.36
C LEU A 109 11.92 3.61 14.90
N SER A 110 12.03 2.69 15.85
CA SER A 110 12.31 1.28 15.56
C SER A 110 11.53 0.33 16.45
N ALA A 111 11.28 -0.88 15.95
CA ALA A 111 10.72 -1.99 16.72
C ALA A 111 11.33 -3.32 16.27
N PRO A 112 11.38 -4.34 17.14
CA PRO A 112 11.67 -5.71 16.72
C PRO A 112 10.74 -6.15 15.59
N THR A 113 11.28 -6.68 14.49
CA THR A 113 10.48 -7.02 13.30
C THR A 113 9.42 -8.08 13.60
N LYS A 114 9.65 -8.94 14.60
CA LYS A 114 8.65 -9.86 15.15
C LYS A 114 7.37 -9.19 15.67
N GLN A 115 7.41 -7.94 16.12
CA GLN A 115 6.19 -7.22 16.53
C GLN A 115 5.30 -6.90 15.31
N LEU A 116 5.91 -6.65 14.15
CA LEU A 116 5.19 -6.48 12.88
C LEU A 116 4.65 -7.83 12.36
N PHE A 117 5.37 -8.93 12.64
CA PHE A 117 5.01 -10.27 12.19
C PHE A 117 5.00 -11.25 13.38
N PRO A 118 3.93 -11.29 14.18
CA PRO A 118 3.88 -12.08 15.43
C PRO A 118 4.07 -13.59 15.24
N GLY A 119 3.84 -14.11 14.03
CA GLY A 119 4.13 -15.50 13.67
C GLY A 119 5.59 -15.78 13.29
N GLY A 120 6.47 -14.78 13.40
CA GLY A 120 7.89 -14.89 13.03
C GLY A 120 8.19 -14.98 11.53
N VAL A 121 7.16 -14.96 10.68
CA VAL A 121 7.31 -15.15 9.22
C VAL A 121 7.00 -13.86 8.49
N PHE A 122 8.02 -13.31 7.82
CA PHE A 122 7.85 -12.25 6.82
C PHE A 122 7.28 -12.88 5.54
N PRO A 123 6.25 -12.29 4.91
CA PRO A 123 5.63 -12.84 3.71
C PRO A 123 6.61 -12.93 2.53
N GLU A 124 6.62 -14.07 1.82
CA GLU A 124 7.41 -14.23 0.59
C GLU A 124 6.96 -13.22 -0.48
N ASP A 125 5.68 -13.20 -0.81
CA ASP A 125 5.06 -12.20 -1.69
C ASP A 125 4.33 -11.15 -0.87
N PHE A 126 4.61 -9.88 -1.13
CA PHE A 126 4.10 -8.79 -0.30
C PHE A 126 3.92 -7.50 -1.07
N SER A 127 3.22 -6.55 -0.44
CA SER A 127 3.16 -5.18 -0.92
C SER A 127 3.43 -4.21 0.20
N ILE A 128 4.27 -3.22 -0.04
CA ILE A 128 4.44 -2.06 0.85
C ILE A 128 3.59 -0.93 0.28
N LEU A 129 2.67 -0.40 1.07
CA LEU A 129 1.80 0.71 0.70
C LEU A 129 2.12 1.89 1.59
N MET A 130 2.31 3.07 1.00
CA MET A 130 2.62 4.28 1.74
C MET A 130 1.86 5.48 1.20
N THR A 131 1.38 6.33 2.08
CA THR A 131 0.82 7.65 1.77
C THR A 131 1.71 8.68 2.44
N ILE A 132 2.49 9.40 1.64
CA ILE A 132 3.59 10.25 2.12
C ILE A 132 3.58 11.60 1.41
N LYS A 133 4.10 12.63 2.08
CA LYS A 133 4.44 13.94 1.51
C LYS A 133 5.90 14.25 1.84
N PRO A 134 6.85 13.71 1.05
CA PRO A 134 8.27 13.98 1.27
C PRO A 134 8.57 15.48 1.12
N LYS A 135 9.57 15.96 1.85
CA LYS A 135 10.09 17.31 1.65
C LYS A 135 10.68 17.42 0.24
N ALA A 136 10.54 18.57 -0.39
CA ALA A 136 11.12 18.79 -1.72
C ALA A 136 12.64 18.58 -1.68
N GLY A 137 13.18 17.82 -2.64
CA GLY A 137 14.60 17.52 -2.76
C GLY A 137 15.16 16.49 -1.78
N ILE A 138 14.33 15.88 -0.92
CA ILE A 138 14.80 14.87 0.03
C ILE A 138 15.19 13.57 -0.66
N GLN A 139 16.20 12.90 -0.13
CA GLN A 139 16.62 11.55 -0.50
C GLN A 139 16.93 10.79 0.80
N SER A 140 16.08 9.85 1.19
CA SER A 140 16.21 9.17 2.48
C SER A 140 15.44 7.84 2.52
N PHE A 141 15.89 6.91 3.37
CA PHE A 141 15.12 5.70 3.67
C PHE A 141 13.90 6.03 4.54
N LEU A 142 12.71 5.71 4.02
CA LEU A 142 11.47 5.76 4.77
C LEU A 142 11.33 4.57 5.71
N LEU A 143 11.68 3.38 5.22
CA LEU A 143 11.51 2.11 5.93
C LEU A 143 12.71 1.20 5.65
N SER A 144 13.28 0.63 6.69
CA SER A 144 14.36 -0.35 6.61
C SER A 144 14.06 -1.56 7.49
N VAL A 145 14.37 -2.77 7.02
CA VAL A 145 14.32 -4.00 7.82
C VAL A 145 15.71 -4.61 7.84
N TYR A 146 16.23 -4.80 9.06
CA TYR A 146 17.52 -5.41 9.31
C TYR A 146 17.32 -6.79 9.91
N ASN A 147 18.20 -7.73 9.56
CA ASN A 147 18.28 -9.02 10.24
C ASN A 147 19.06 -8.89 11.57
N GLU A 148 19.19 -10.00 12.27
CA GLU A 148 19.86 -10.09 13.56
C GLU A 148 21.38 -9.81 13.50
N GLN A 149 21.99 -9.92 12.31
CA GLN A 149 23.39 -9.56 12.06
C GLN A 149 23.57 -8.09 11.66
N GLY A 150 22.49 -7.30 11.60
CA GLY A 150 22.54 -5.89 11.20
C GLY A 150 22.61 -5.66 9.68
N VAL A 151 22.38 -6.69 8.86
CA VAL A 151 22.29 -6.56 7.40
C VAL A 151 20.92 -6.02 7.02
N GLN A 152 20.89 -4.94 6.24
CA GLN A 152 19.66 -4.37 5.70
C GLN A 152 19.10 -5.28 4.60
N GLN A 153 18.09 -6.09 4.92
CA GLN A 153 17.48 -7.01 3.96
C GLN A 153 16.35 -6.37 3.14
N LEU A 154 15.76 -5.28 3.63
CA LEU A 154 14.74 -4.53 2.90
C LEU A 154 14.91 -3.04 3.16
N GLY A 155 14.77 -2.22 2.12
CA GLY A 155 14.79 -0.78 2.24
C GLY A 155 13.88 -0.10 1.21
N VAL A 156 13.18 0.93 1.64
CA VAL A 156 12.41 1.82 0.77
C VAL A 156 12.99 3.21 0.89
N GLU A 157 13.71 3.64 -0.14
CA GLU A 157 14.25 4.99 -0.24
C GLU A 157 13.30 5.88 -1.03
N ILE A 158 12.90 7.00 -0.43
CA ILE A 158 12.06 8.02 -1.05
C ILE A 158 12.94 9.15 -1.56
N GLY A 159 12.54 9.75 -2.69
CA GLY A 159 13.25 10.88 -3.25
C GLY A 159 13.11 10.98 -4.77
N ARG A 160 14.15 11.49 -5.41
CA ARG A 160 14.29 11.42 -6.87
C ARG A 160 14.90 10.06 -7.21
N SER A 161 14.29 9.35 -8.16
CA SER A 161 14.73 8.01 -8.54
C SER A 161 14.75 7.05 -7.35
N PRO A 162 13.61 6.84 -6.66
CA PRO A 162 13.53 6.04 -5.44
C PRO A 162 14.11 4.63 -5.63
N VAL A 163 14.63 4.09 -4.54
CA VAL A 163 15.30 2.78 -4.50
C VAL A 163 14.47 1.81 -3.68
N PHE A 164 14.33 0.59 -4.18
CA PHE A 164 13.85 -0.54 -3.38
C PHE A 164 15.01 -1.51 -3.19
N LEU A 165 15.52 -1.54 -1.97
CA LEU A 165 16.55 -2.49 -1.55
C LEU A 165 15.87 -3.78 -1.12
N TYR A 166 16.42 -4.90 -1.57
CA TYR A 166 15.98 -6.23 -1.18
C TYR A 166 17.16 -7.19 -1.17
N GLU A 167 17.27 -8.01 -0.14
CA GLU A 167 18.23 -9.09 0.00
C GLU A 167 17.59 -10.23 0.79
N ASP A 168 17.58 -11.44 0.21
CA ASP A 168 17.14 -12.65 0.90
C ASP A 168 18.28 -13.26 1.76
N GLN A 169 17.99 -14.35 2.46
CA GLN A 169 18.95 -15.06 3.31
C GLN A 169 20.20 -15.60 2.57
N HIS A 170 20.19 -15.61 1.23
CA HIS A 170 21.30 -16.05 0.40
C HIS A 170 22.07 -14.86 -0.20
N GLY A 171 21.81 -13.63 0.25
CA GLY A 171 22.45 -12.44 -0.29
C GLY A 171 21.96 -12.04 -1.67
N LYS A 172 20.74 -12.47 -2.07
CA LYS A 172 20.21 -12.23 -3.42
C LYS A 172 19.04 -11.23 -3.43
N PRO A 173 18.97 -10.35 -4.45
CA PRO A 173 20.00 -10.06 -5.44
C PRO A 173 21.22 -9.35 -4.82
N ALA A 174 22.38 -9.45 -5.47
CA ALA A 174 23.55 -8.67 -5.08
C ALA A 174 23.30 -7.15 -5.24
N PRO A 175 23.99 -6.26 -4.50
CA PRO A 175 23.73 -4.82 -4.49
C PRO A 175 23.66 -4.14 -5.86
N ASN A 176 24.55 -4.51 -6.79
CA ASN A 176 24.57 -3.96 -8.14
C ASN A 176 23.33 -4.32 -8.98
N ASN A 177 22.54 -5.30 -8.52
CA ASN A 177 21.34 -5.80 -9.19
C ASN A 177 20.05 -5.32 -8.50
N TYR A 178 20.14 -4.34 -7.60
CA TYR A 178 18.95 -3.75 -7.00
C TYR A 178 18.09 -3.02 -8.05
N PRO A 179 16.76 -3.16 -8.00
CA PRO A 179 15.87 -2.51 -8.95
C PRO A 179 15.81 -0.99 -8.69
N LEU A 180 16.44 -0.22 -9.58
CA LEU A 180 16.40 1.26 -9.55
C LEU A 180 15.18 1.82 -10.31
N PHE A 181 14.51 2.85 -9.80
CA PHE A 181 13.33 3.45 -10.44
C PHE A 181 13.58 4.88 -10.93
N GLY A 182 14.53 5.05 -11.86
CA GLY A 182 15.04 6.34 -12.35
C GLY A 182 14.00 7.41 -12.71
N ASN A 183 12.88 7.04 -13.35
CA ASN A 183 11.90 7.98 -13.91
C ASN A 183 10.78 8.38 -12.92
N ILE A 184 10.98 8.21 -11.62
CA ILE A 184 10.00 8.56 -10.58
C ILE A 184 10.60 9.65 -9.70
N ASN A 185 9.82 10.68 -9.38
CA ASN A 185 10.17 11.69 -8.39
C ASN A 185 9.06 11.75 -7.34
N LEU A 186 9.40 11.46 -6.08
CA LEU A 186 8.49 11.54 -4.92
C LEU A 186 8.81 12.76 -4.03
N ALA A 187 9.93 13.44 -4.25
CA ALA A 187 10.39 14.58 -3.47
C ALA A 187 10.07 15.91 -4.16
N ASP A 188 8.81 16.09 -4.55
CA ASP A 188 8.30 17.34 -5.14
C ASP A 188 7.53 18.22 -4.13
N GLY A 189 7.48 17.81 -2.86
CA GLY A 189 6.76 18.51 -1.79
C GLY A 189 5.26 18.23 -1.76
N LYS A 190 4.74 17.32 -2.59
CA LYS A 190 3.31 16.96 -2.65
C LYS A 190 3.06 15.58 -2.06
N TRP A 191 1.78 15.31 -1.81
CA TRP A 191 1.34 14.01 -1.36
C TRP A 191 1.39 12.99 -2.50
N HIS A 192 1.89 11.79 -2.19
CA HIS A 192 1.90 10.64 -3.07
C HIS A 192 1.35 9.40 -2.37
N ARG A 193 0.60 8.59 -3.13
CA ARG A 193 0.27 7.22 -2.75
C ARG A 193 1.16 6.27 -3.53
N VAL A 194 2.10 5.63 -2.84
CA VAL A 194 3.06 4.73 -3.45
C VAL A 194 2.77 3.30 -3.00
N ALA A 195 2.87 2.37 -3.94
CA ALA A 195 2.87 0.96 -3.60
C ALA A 195 3.98 0.21 -4.33
N ILE A 196 4.71 -0.60 -3.59
CA ILE A 196 5.74 -1.51 -4.10
C ILE A 196 5.21 -2.92 -3.91
N SER A 197 4.88 -3.60 -5.00
CA SER A 197 4.41 -4.99 -4.98
C SER A 197 5.54 -5.91 -5.40
N VAL A 198 5.93 -6.81 -4.51
CA VAL A 198 6.85 -7.91 -4.80
C VAL A 198 6.05 -9.18 -5.01
N GLN A 199 6.11 -9.71 -6.24
CA GLN A 199 5.41 -10.93 -6.64
C GLN A 199 6.38 -11.87 -7.33
N LYS A 200 6.60 -13.05 -6.77
CA LYS A 200 7.60 -14.00 -7.26
C LYS A 200 8.92 -13.25 -7.51
N LYS A 201 9.55 -13.44 -8.66
CA LYS A 201 10.80 -12.75 -9.05
C LYS A 201 10.57 -11.41 -9.74
N THR A 202 9.55 -10.66 -9.35
CA THR A 202 9.25 -9.34 -9.93
C THR A 202 8.89 -8.32 -8.87
N VAL A 203 9.28 -7.07 -9.10
CA VAL A 203 8.85 -5.91 -8.33
C VAL A 203 8.12 -4.94 -9.24
N THR A 204 6.98 -4.43 -8.78
CA THR A 204 6.20 -3.42 -9.50
C THR A 204 5.93 -2.22 -8.61
N VAL A 205 6.22 -1.02 -9.14
CA VAL A 205 5.97 0.24 -8.46
C VAL A 205 4.73 0.91 -9.05
N PHE A 206 3.85 1.34 -8.16
CA PHE A 206 2.68 2.14 -8.45
C PHE A 206 2.84 3.48 -7.73
N VAL A 207 2.54 4.57 -8.43
CA VAL A 207 2.51 5.91 -7.84
C VAL A 207 1.21 6.57 -8.27
N ASP A 208 0.47 7.06 -7.30
CA ASP A 208 -0.82 7.74 -7.46
C ASP A 208 -1.79 6.88 -8.27
N CYS A 209 -1.88 5.61 -7.86
CA CYS A 209 -2.73 4.56 -8.44
C CYS A 209 -2.40 4.20 -9.90
N LYS A 210 -1.28 4.67 -10.44
CA LYS A 210 -0.81 4.32 -11.79
C LYS A 210 0.39 3.39 -11.68
N LYS A 211 0.34 2.26 -12.39
CA LYS A 211 1.51 1.40 -12.59
C LYS A 211 2.58 2.22 -13.30
N LYS A 212 3.75 2.38 -12.68
CA LYS A 212 4.87 3.14 -13.24
C LYS A 212 5.85 2.23 -13.93
N VAL A 213 6.27 1.15 -13.27
CA VAL A 213 7.31 0.26 -13.77
C VAL A 213 7.21 -1.12 -13.12
N THR A 214 7.53 -2.16 -13.88
CA THR A 214 7.79 -3.51 -13.37
C THR A 214 9.23 -3.87 -13.73
N LYS A 215 9.99 -4.41 -12.78
CA LYS A 215 11.35 -4.90 -12.99
C LYS A 215 11.47 -6.34 -12.48
N PRO A 216 12.40 -7.14 -13.04
CA PRO A 216 12.82 -8.39 -12.42
C PRO A 216 13.38 -8.12 -11.02
N LEU A 217 13.17 -9.08 -10.11
CA LEU A 217 13.77 -9.12 -8.79
C LEU A 217 14.50 -10.46 -8.65
N GLY A 218 15.84 -10.41 -8.70
CA GLY A 218 16.72 -11.58 -8.73
C GLY A 218 16.86 -12.33 -7.40
N ARG A 219 15.77 -12.50 -6.65
CA ARG A 219 15.72 -13.26 -5.40
C ARG A 219 15.67 -14.77 -5.65
N SER A 220 15.99 -15.55 -4.63
CA SER A 220 15.97 -17.02 -4.64
C SER A 220 14.54 -17.59 -4.80
N ASP A 221 14.43 -18.89 -5.05
CA ASP A 221 13.12 -19.57 -5.21
C ASP A 221 12.36 -19.75 -3.89
N ARG A 222 13.06 -19.69 -2.75
CA ARG A 222 12.48 -19.71 -1.39
C ARG A 222 13.07 -18.58 -0.57
N PRO A 223 12.76 -17.32 -0.89
CA PRO A 223 13.43 -16.18 -0.29
C PRO A 223 12.81 -15.87 1.09
N VAL A 224 13.68 -15.52 2.04
CA VAL A 224 13.36 -15.25 3.43
C VAL A 224 13.97 -13.92 3.83
N VAL A 225 13.11 -13.06 4.38
CA VAL A 225 13.52 -11.87 5.14
C VAL A 225 13.40 -12.23 6.63
N SER A 226 14.50 -12.10 7.37
CA SER A 226 14.54 -12.42 8.80
C SER A 226 13.66 -11.47 9.58
N THR A 227 12.89 -12.02 10.52
CA THR A 227 12.14 -11.22 11.51
C THR A 227 12.89 -11.09 12.83
N ASN A 228 14.07 -11.70 12.97
CA ASN A 228 14.85 -11.71 14.22
C ASN A 228 15.59 -10.39 14.50
N GLY A 229 15.66 -9.47 13.53
CA GLY A 229 16.23 -8.14 13.73
C GLY A 229 15.18 -7.05 14.00
N ILE A 230 15.41 -5.87 13.44
CA ILE A 230 14.62 -4.66 13.71
C ILE A 230 14.09 -4.02 12.43
N THR A 231 12.94 -3.37 12.54
CA THR A 231 12.39 -2.48 11.51
C THR A 231 12.57 -1.05 11.98
N VAL A 232 13.14 -0.20 11.12
CA VAL A 232 13.45 1.22 11.39
C VAL A 232 12.70 2.11 10.41
N PHE A 233 12.19 3.25 10.89
CA PHE A 233 11.50 4.26 10.09
C PHE A 233 12.25 5.59 10.09
N GLY A 234 12.39 6.19 8.90
CA GLY A 234 12.81 7.59 8.73
C GLY A 234 14.30 7.90 8.85
N THR A 235 15.12 6.95 9.30
CA THR A 235 16.59 7.05 9.32
C THR A 235 17.22 5.71 8.93
N ARG A 236 18.39 5.76 8.32
CA ARG A 236 19.29 4.60 8.21
C ARG A 236 20.17 4.59 9.46
N ILE A 237 20.47 3.41 9.99
CA ILE A 237 21.21 3.25 11.26
C ILE A 237 22.63 3.86 11.19
N LEU A 238 23.19 4.05 9.98
CA LEU A 238 24.58 4.44 9.76
C LEU A 238 24.77 5.86 9.21
N ASP A 239 23.72 6.66 9.05
CA ASP A 239 23.85 8.00 8.45
C ASP A 239 24.05 9.07 9.55
N ASP A 240 25.27 9.12 10.09
CA ASP A 240 25.77 10.17 11.00
C ASP A 240 26.11 11.48 10.24
N GLU A 241 25.29 11.89 9.27
CA GLU A 241 25.55 13.15 8.56
C GLU A 241 24.95 14.35 9.31
N VAL A 242 25.84 15.06 9.99
CA VAL A 242 25.64 16.32 10.71
C VAL A 242 25.26 17.43 9.72
N PHE A 243 23.97 17.58 9.45
CA PHE A 243 23.41 18.77 8.80
C PHE A 243 22.10 19.14 9.50
N GLU A 244 22.07 20.37 10.03
CA GLU A 244 20.90 21.00 10.66
C GLU A 244 19.86 21.32 9.58
N VAL A 245 18.90 20.41 9.42
CA VAL A 245 17.69 20.70 8.67
C VAL A 245 16.51 20.15 9.49
N PRO A 246 15.55 20.99 9.91
CA PRO A 246 14.34 20.47 10.53
C PRO A 246 13.54 19.69 9.47
N ASP A 247 13.18 18.46 9.83
CA ASP A 247 12.36 17.44 9.12
C ASP A 247 13.07 16.61 8.03
N LEU A 248 13.31 15.31 8.33
CA LEU A 248 14.02 14.34 7.47
C LEU A 248 13.13 13.50 6.55
N VAL A 249 11.83 13.39 6.79
CA VAL A 249 10.99 12.40 6.07
C VAL A 249 9.80 13.06 5.38
N GLY A 250 9.40 14.25 5.84
CA GLY A 250 8.13 14.86 5.45
C GLY A 250 6.97 14.33 6.30
N LEU A 251 5.75 14.31 5.73
CA LEU A 251 4.55 13.80 6.41
C LEU A 251 4.27 12.36 5.99
N CYS A 252 3.90 11.49 6.92
CA CYS A 252 3.39 10.16 6.63
C CYS A 252 1.99 9.96 7.21
N ASP A 253 1.05 9.55 6.37
CA ASP A 253 -0.34 9.26 6.73
C ASP A 253 -0.51 7.77 7.01
N LYS A 254 0.02 6.91 6.13
CA LYS A 254 -0.03 5.44 6.25
C LYS A 254 1.24 4.81 5.74
N VAL A 255 1.69 3.75 6.42
CA VAL A 255 2.69 2.79 5.92
C VAL A 255 2.23 1.38 6.30
N LEU A 256 1.89 0.58 5.30
CA LEU A 256 1.32 -0.76 5.46
C LEU A 256 2.18 -1.81 4.76
N ILE A 257 2.33 -2.98 5.38
CA ILE A 257 2.90 -4.16 4.74
C ILE A 257 1.80 -5.23 4.60
N SER A 258 1.37 -5.47 3.37
CA SER A 258 0.39 -6.49 3.04
C SER A 258 1.09 -7.82 2.75
N ARG A 259 0.58 -8.92 3.32
CA ARG A 259 1.08 -10.29 3.10
C ARG A 259 0.77 -10.88 1.71
N THR A 260 0.31 -10.04 0.78
CA THR A 260 0.02 -10.45 -0.58
C THR A 260 0.59 -9.44 -1.57
N ALA A 261 1.08 -9.94 -2.70
CA ALA A 261 1.35 -9.13 -3.86
C ALA A 261 0.04 -8.60 -4.45
N LYS A 262 -0.09 -7.28 -4.54
CA LYS A 262 -1.26 -6.65 -5.15
C LYS A 262 -0.93 -6.22 -6.57
N SER A 263 -1.57 -6.87 -7.55
CA SER A 263 -1.44 -6.55 -8.97
C SER A 263 -2.34 -5.38 -9.41
N LYS A 264 -3.39 -5.13 -8.63
CA LYS A 264 -4.23 -3.95 -8.69
C LYS A 264 -4.35 -3.45 -7.26
N PHE A 265 -4.08 -2.17 -7.08
CA PHE A 265 -4.37 -1.48 -5.83
C PHE A 265 -5.76 -0.91 -5.99
N PRO A 266 -6.84 -1.62 -5.58
CA PRO A 266 -8.14 -0.99 -5.46
C PRO A 266 -7.95 0.21 -4.54
N HIS A 267 -8.76 1.23 -4.78
CA HIS A 267 -8.87 2.37 -3.88
C HIS A 267 -8.89 1.87 -2.44
N LEU A 268 -7.94 2.35 -1.62
CA LEU A 268 -7.92 2.08 -0.19
C LEU A 268 -9.13 2.78 0.43
N SER A 269 -10.32 2.20 0.25
CA SER A 269 -11.51 2.57 1.00
C SER A 269 -11.35 2.05 2.42
N SER A 270 -11.46 2.95 3.38
CA SER A 270 -11.82 2.63 4.76
C SER A 270 -13.08 1.76 4.77
N GLY A 271 -13.12 0.77 5.66
CA GLY A 271 -14.22 -0.15 5.80
C GLY A 271 -15.58 0.55 5.88
N THR A 272 -16.58 -0.06 5.25
CA THR A 272 -17.99 0.26 5.47
C THR A 272 -18.34 0.11 6.95
N PRO A 273 -19.09 1.05 7.55
CA PRO A 273 -19.78 0.80 8.81
C PRO A 273 -20.78 -0.34 8.58
N GLN A 274 -20.75 -1.35 9.46
CA GLN A 274 -21.87 -2.27 9.60
C GLN A 274 -23.08 -1.42 9.99
N HIS A 275 -24.06 -1.31 9.09
CA HIS A 275 -25.38 -0.83 9.47
C HIS A 275 -25.95 -1.84 10.46
N GLN A 276 -26.22 -1.37 11.68
CA GLN A 276 -27.07 -2.09 12.62
C GLN A 276 -28.45 -2.27 11.98
N LEU A 277 -28.90 -3.51 11.93
CA LEU A 277 -30.30 -3.86 11.78
C LEU A 277 -30.89 -3.86 13.19
N SER A 278 -31.76 -2.89 13.45
CA SER A 278 -32.84 -2.98 14.43
C SER A 278 -33.96 -3.86 13.89
#